data_AF-A0AB39YXR4-F1
#
_entry.id   AF-A0AB39YXR4-F1
#
_cell.length_a   1.000
_cell.length_b   1.000
_cell.length_c   1.000
_cell.angle_alpha   90.00
_cell.angle_beta   90.00
_cell.angle_gamma   90.00
#
_symmetry.space_group_name_H-M   'P 1'
#
loop_
_entity.id
_entity.type
_entity.pdbx_description
1 polymer ?
#
loop_
_entity_poly.entity_id
_entity_poly.type
_entity_poly.pdbx_seq_one_letter_code
_entity_poly.pdbx_strand_id
1 'polypeptide(L)'
;MSLGDCVNNFIYLTGSEDYALNLAKLCERFVLKEKRVFLITSRQREMAKRFALNSQSCSKYLAILQVLDVESTPNRMLELQDNAESLRSPDLIVFDLQSLVLEALLRPVMQQCSTSQMVRHIAKCSASFVNYREILASSELQKAAKPIDTIVVMSQEPYPMSPAQFKLLIGLYFHGNECHTNFAQLSSRILVSHGFD
;
A
#
# COMPACT_ATOMS: atom_id res chain seq x y z
N MET A 1 29.80 0.31 -5.39
CA MET A 1 28.40 0.78 -5.52
C MET A 1 27.56 -0.12 -4.64
N SER A 2 26.94 0.41 -3.59
CA SER A 2 26.12 -0.39 -2.67
C SER A 2 24.75 -0.69 -3.29
N LEU A 3 24.27 -1.92 -3.07
CA LEU A 3 23.00 -2.50 -3.53
C LEU A 3 21.74 -1.86 -2.88
N GLY A 4 21.72 -0.54 -2.67
CA GLY A 4 20.69 0.14 -1.86
C GLY A 4 19.67 1.02 -2.58
N ASP A 5 19.91 1.44 -3.83
CA ASP A 5 19.34 2.71 -4.33
C ASP A 5 18.11 2.60 -5.27
N CYS A 6 17.36 1.50 -5.30
CA CYS A 6 16.31 1.33 -6.32
C CYS A 6 14.89 1.02 -5.78
N VAL A 7 14.55 1.35 -4.53
CA VAL A 7 13.16 1.23 -4.06
C VAL A 7 12.84 2.46 -3.23
N ASN A 8 12.01 3.39 -3.76
CA ASN A 8 11.53 4.49 -2.93
C ASN A 8 10.33 4.01 -2.13
N ASN A 9 10.40 4.25 -0.82
CA ASN A 9 9.35 3.86 0.11
C ASN A 9 8.72 5.11 0.68
N PHE A 10 7.41 5.22 0.56
CA PHE A 10 6.67 6.38 1.00
C PHE A 10 5.60 6.01 2.03
N ILE A 11 5.34 6.94 2.94
CA ILE A 11 4.15 6.94 3.78
C ILE A 11 3.31 8.14 3.34
N TYR A 12 2.03 7.91 3.04
CA TYR A 12 1.08 8.97 2.78
C TYR A 12 0.05 9.04 3.90
N LEU A 13 0.06 10.17 4.62
CA LEU A 13 -0.88 10.46 5.70
C LEU A 13 -1.91 11.48 5.20
N THR A 14 -3.15 11.07 5.00
CA THR A 14 -4.23 11.95 4.51
C THR A 14 -5.36 12.05 5.53
N GLY A 15 -6.10 13.17 5.54
CA GLY A 15 -7.34 13.28 6.31
C GLY A 15 -8.40 12.30 5.81
N SER A 16 -9.32 11.86 6.68
CA SER A 16 -10.33 10.86 6.33
C SER A 16 -11.33 11.35 5.28
N GLU A 17 -11.68 12.65 5.27
CA GLU A 17 -12.60 13.25 4.31
C GLU A 17 -12.09 13.10 2.87
N ASP A 18 -10.80 13.35 2.65
CA ASP A 18 -10.17 13.28 1.33
C ASP A 18 -9.55 11.91 1.01
N TYR A 19 -9.62 10.95 1.94
CA TYR A 19 -8.84 9.70 1.86
C TYR A 19 -9.10 8.93 0.56
N ALA A 20 -10.36 8.57 0.30
CA ALA A 20 -10.73 7.76 -0.85
C ALA A 20 -10.49 8.50 -2.17
N LEU A 21 -10.69 9.83 -2.17
CA LEU A 21 -10.45 10.66 -3.33
C LEU A 21 -8.96 10.75 -3.67
N ASN A 22 -8.11 11.00 -2.67
CA ASN A 22 -6.67 11.09 -2.85
C ASN A 22 -6.05 9.75 -3.23
N LEU A 23 -6.51 8.64 -2.64
CA LEU A 23 -6.09 7.30 -3.02
C LEU A 23 -6.44 6.99 -4.48
N ALA A 24 -7.66 7.32 -4.92
CA ALA A 24 -8.07 7.13 -6.31
C ALA A 24 -7.22 8.00 -7.26
N LYS A 25 -7.08 9.30 -6.97
CA LYS A 25 -6.25 10.23 -7.77
C LYS A 25 -4.80 9.78 -7.87
N LEU A 26 -4.25 9.21 -6.79
CA LEU A 26 -2.91 8.62 -6.78
C LEU A 26 -2.82 7.53 -7.84
N CYS A 27 -3.68 6.51 -7.77
CA CYS A 27 -3.66 5.42 -8.74
C CYS A 27 -3.93 5.90 -10.17
N GLU A 28 -4.94 6.77 -10.39
CA GLU A 28 -5.28 7.31 -11.70
C GLU A 28 -4.10 8.00 -12.36
N ARG A 29 -3.36 8.83 -11.62
CA ARG A 29 -2.24 9.60 -12.16
C ARG A 29 -1.11 8.72 -12.69
N PHE A 30 -0.88 7.56 -12.08
CA PHE A 30 0.14 6.60 -12.50
C PHE A 30 -0.34 5.76 -13.69
N VAL A 31 -1.58 5.32 -13.63
CA VAL A 31 -2.24 4.61 -14.73
C VAL A 31 -2.23 5.45 -16.01
N LEU A 32 -2.49 6.77 -15.92
CA LEU A 32 -2.42 7.71 -17.05
C LEU A 32 -1.02 7.82 -17.67
N LYS A 33 0.02 7.45 -16.93
CA LYS A 33 1.42 7.40 -17.39
C LYS A 33 1.84 5.97 -17.77
N GLU A 34 0.87 5.07 -17.96
CA GLU A 34 1.06 3.65 -18.28
C GLU A 34 1.92 2.91 -17.25
N LYS A 35 1.86 3.32 -15.98
CA LYS A 35 2.53 2.65 -14.87
C LYS A 35 1.62 1.62 -14.25
N ARG A 36 2.16 0.41 -14.03
CA ARG A 36 1.45 -0.70 -13.40
C ARG A 36 1.34 -0.45 -11.90
N VAL A 37 0.12 -0.23 -11.43
CA VAL A 37 -0.22 0.01 -10.03
C VAL A 37 -0.89 -1.22 -9.45
N PHE A 38 -0.33 -1.73 -8.35
CA PHE A 38 -0.98 -2.76 -7.52
C PHE A 38 -1.54 -2.09 -6.27
N LEU A 39 -2.86 -2.02 -6.19
CA LEU A 39 -3.58 -1.48 -5.04
C LEU A 39 -4.05 -2.62 -4.15
N ILE A 40 -3.47 -2.73 -2.95
CA ILE A 40 -3.90 -3.65 -1.90
C ILE A 40 -4.85 -2.88 -0.99
N THR A 41 -6.14 -3.23 -1.01
CA THR A 41 -7.18 -2.51 -0.26
C THR A 41 -8.32 -3.44 0.13
N SER A 42 -9.01 -3.06 1.19
CA SER A 42 -10.26 -3.68 1.61
C SER A 42 -11.45 -3.20 0.75
N ARG A 43 -11.33 -2.01 0.14
CA ARG A 43 -12.41 -1.29 -0.56
C ARG A 43 -12.53 -1.63 -2.05
N GLN A 44 -12.22 -2.88 -2.45
CA GLN A 44 -12.13 -3.24 -3.87
C GLN A 44 -13.36 -2.82 -4.70
N ARG A 45 -14.58 -3.05 -4.20
CA ARG A 45 -15.81 -2.70 -4.91
C ARG A 45 -15.98 -1.18 -5.11
N GLU A 46 -15.64 -0.39 -4.10
CA GLU A 46 -15.73 1.08 -4.18
C GLU A 46 -14.70 1.60 -5.19
N MET A 47 -13.46 1.13 -5.06
CA MET A 47 -12.37 1.53 -5.94
C MET A 47 -12.66 1.11 -7.39
N ALA A 48 -13.07 -0.15 -7.62
CA ALA A 48 -13.41 -0.66 -8.95
C ALA A 48 -14.53 0.16 -9.61
N LYS A 49 -15.57 0.58 -8.87
CA LYS A 49 -16.63 1.46 -9.40
C LYS A 49 -16.08 2.82 -9.84
N ARG A 50 -15.18 3.42 -9.05
CA ARG A 50 -14.56 4.71 -9.38
C ARG A 50 -13.71 4.60 -10.66
N PHE A 51 -12.91 3.55 -10.80
CA PHE A 51 -12.07 3.36 -11.99
C PHE A 51 -12.87 2.90 -13.23
N ALA A 52 -13.96 2.16 -13.06
CA ALA A 52 -14.81 1.69 -14.18
C ALA A 52 -15.51 2.85 -14.91
N LEU A 53 -15.77 3.97 -14.21
CA LEU A 53 -16.34 5.18 -14.80
C LEU A 53 -15.32 5.94 -15.69
N ASN A 54 -14.02 5.64 -15.58
CA ASN A 54 -12.91 6.43 -16.15
C ASN A 54 -12.08 5.70 -17.24
N SER A 55 -12.70 4.85 -18.08
CA SER A 55 -12.16 4.25 -19.34
C SER A 55 -11.42 2.89 -19.28
N GLN A 56 -11.34 2.24 -20.46
CA GLN A 56 -10.65 0.97 -20.77
C GLN A 56 -9.15 0.94 -20.43
N SER A 57 -8.47 2.08 -20.24
CA SER A 57 -7.03 2.09 -19.93
C SER A 57 -6.73 1.71 -18.48
N CYS A 58 -7.66 1.98 -17.56
CA CYS A 58 -7.49 1.68 -16.13
C CYS A 58 -7.32 0.19 -15.87
N SER A 59 -8.08 -0.68 -16.53
CA SER A 59 -8.03 -2.12 -16.27
C SER A 59 -6.72 -2.79 -16.71
N LYS A 60 -5.94 -2.16 -17.61
CA LYS A 60 -4.66 -2.71 -18.09
C LYS A 60 -3.50 -2.44 -17.14
N TYR A 61 -3.52 -1.28 -16.48
CA TYR A 61 -2.41 -0.80 -15.65
C TYR A 61 -2.73 -0.76 -14.15
N LEU A 62 -3.97 -1.05 -13.74
CA LEU A 62 -4.35 -1.15 -12.33
C LEU A 62 -4.82 -2.57 -11.99
N ALA A 63 -4.15 -3.20 -11.02
CA ALA A 63 -4.64 -4.40 -10.36
C ALA A 63 -5.09 -4.03 -8.94
N ILE A 64 -6.33 -4.35 -8.60
CA ILE A 64 -6.88 -4.13 -7.25
C ILE A 64 -6.98 -5.48 -6.56
N LEU A 65 -6.09 -5.69 -5.58
CA LEU A 65 -6.03 -6.88 -4.76
C LEU A 65 -6.89 -6.65 -3.52
N GLN A 66 -7.98 -7.41 -3.43
CA GLN A 66 -8.82 -7.37 -2.25
C GLN A 66 -8.19 -8.20 -1.14
N VAL A 67 -7.91 -7.53 -0.02
CA VAL A 67 -7.57 -8.21 1.23
C VAL A 67 -8.69 -7.91 2.21
N LEU A 68 -9.38 -8.95 2.65
CA LEU A 68 -10.63 -8.83 3.40
C LEU A 68 -10.41 -8.40 4.85
N ASP A 69 -9.22 -8.67 5.42
CA ASP A 69 -8.91 -8.32 6.79
C ASP A 69 -7.42 -8.35 7.15
N VAL A 70 -7.11 -7.70 8.27
CA VAL A 70 -5.76 -7.54 8.80
C VAL A 70 -5.16 -8.88 9.26
N GLU A 71 -5.99 -9.85 9.68
CA GLU A 71 -5.57 -11.14 10.21
C GLU A 71 -5.13 -12.13 9.13
N SER A 72 -5.79 -12.10 7.97
CA SER A 72 -5.50 -12.92 6.80
C SER A 72 -4.54 -12.25 5.83
N THR A 73 -4.30 -10.93 5.96
CA THR A 73 -3.34 -10.20 5.13
C THR A 73 -1.98 -10.91 5.04
N PRO A 74 -1.37 -11.41 6.14
CA PRO A 74 -0.11 -12.15 6.06
C PRO A 74 -0.13 -13.32 5.09
N ASN A 75 -1.14 -14.19 5.19
CA ASN A 75 -1.23 -15.39 4.36
C ASN A 75 -1.51 -15.02 2.90
N ARG A 76 -2.38 -14.02 2.66
CA ARG A 76 -2.66 -13.54 1.30
C ARG A 76 -1.42 -12.95 0.63
N MET A 77 -0.58 -12.23 1.37
CA MET A 77 0.68 -11.69 0.82
C MET A 77 1.67 -12.81 0.44
N LEU A 78 1.71 -13.90 1.21
CA LEU A 78 2.51 -15.09 0.85
C LEU A 78 1.94 -15.80 -0.39
N GLU A 79 0.62 -15.98 -0.47
CA GLU A 79 -0.03 -16.56 -1.67
C GLU A 79 0.23 -15.72 -2.92
N LEU A 80 0.28 -14.39 -2.79
CA LEU A 80 0.60 -13.48 -3.90
C LEU A 80 2.04 -13.62 -4.38
N GLN A 81 2.98 -14.00 -3.51
CA GLN A 81 4.35 -14.31 -3.88
C GLN A 81 4.40 -15.58 -4.74
N ASP A 82 3.73 -16.65 -4.32
CA ASP A 82 3.75 -17.92 -5.08
C ASP A 82 3.12 -17.77 -6.48
N ASN A 83 2.16 -16.85 -6.60
CA ASN A 83 1.52 -16.51 -7.87
C ASN A 83 2.22 -15.38 -8.65
N ALA A 84 3.32 -14.81 -8.12
CA ALA A 84 3.96 -13.62 -8.65
C ALA A 84 4.55 -13.82 -10.07
N GLU A 85 4.81 -15.06 -10.50
CA GLU A 85 5.20 -15.36 -11.88
C GLU A 85 4.11 -14.96 -12.90
N SER A 86 2.83 -14.95 -12.50
CA SER A 86 1.69 -14.59 -13.35
C SER A 86 1.32 -13.10 -13.30
N LEU A 87 1.77 -12.39 -12.27
CA LEU A 87 1.54 -10.96 -12.06
C LEU A 87 2.73 -10.17 -12.63
N ARG A 88 2.56 -9.60 -13.82
CA ARG A 88 3.57 -8.70 -14.43
C ARG A 88 4.12 -7.71 -13.38
N SER A 89 5.45 -7.58 -13.29
CA SER A 89 6.13 -6.70 -12.30
C SER A 89 5.48 -5.32 -12.19
N PRO A 90 5.04 -4.87 -11.01
CA PRO A 90 4.44 -3.55 -10.84
C PRO A 90 5.50 -2.44 -10.91
N ASP A 91 5.07 -1.23 -11.28
CA ASP A 91 5.87 0.00 -11.13
C ASP A 91 5.63 0.64 -9.75
N LEU A 92 4.39 0.49 -9.22
CA LEU A 92 3.97 1.05 -7.95
C LEU A 92 3.12 0.04 -7.15
N ILE A 93 3.40 -0.12 -5.86
CA ILE A 93 2.56 -0.86 -4.92
C ILE A 93 1.97 0.10 -3.89
N VAL A 94 0.64 0.14 -3.80
CA VAL A 94 -0.10 0.97 -2.84
C VAL A 94 -0.76 0.06 -1.82
N PHE A 95 -0.38 0.23 -0.56
CA PHE A 95 -0.91 -0.51 0.57
C PHE A 95 -1.84 0.38 1.40
N ASP A 96 -3.14 0.18 1.24
CA ASP A 96 -4.20 0.91 1.92
C ASP A 96 -4.44 0.32 3.32
N LEU A 97 -3.47 0.55 4.21
CA LEU A 97 -3.47 0.03 5.58
C LEU A 97 -4.64 0.57 6.41
N GLN A 98 -5.10 1.80 6.14
CA GLN A 98 -6.30 2.34 6.80
C GLN A 98 -7.53 1.49 6.49
N SER A 99 -7.78 1.16 5.22
CA SER A 99 -8.98 0.40 4.84
C SER A 99 -9.01 -0.97 5.52
N LEU A 100 -7.88 -1.66 5.53
CA LEU A 100 -7.75 -3.01 6.09
C LEU A 100 -8.03 -3.02 7.59
N VAL A 101 -7.53 -2.00 8.29
CA VAL A 101 -7.75 -1.89 9.73
C VAL A 101 -9.17 -1.45 10.05
N LEU A 102 -9.74 -0.49 9.33
CA LEU A 102 -11.14 -0.11 9.53
C LEU A 102 -12.09 -1.28 9.26
N GLU A 103 -11.88 -2.06 8.21
CA GLU A 103 -12.69 -3.25 7.93
C GLU A 103 -12.54 -4.30 9.03
N ALA A 104 -11.32 -4.51 9.55
CA ALA A 104 -11.10 -5.42 10.67
C ALA A 104 -11.84 -4.97 11.94
N LEU A 105 -11.85 -3.68 12.27
CA LEU A 105 -12.56 -3.14 13.44
C LEU A 105 -14.08 -3.38 13.41
N LEU A 106 -14.66 -3.53 12.22
CA LEU A 106 -16.08 -3.82 12.07
C LEU A 106 -16.43 -5.30 12.33
N ARG A 107 -15.42 -6.18 12.46
CA ARG A 107 -15.66 -7.61 12.65
C ARG A 107 -15.93 -7.95 14.11
N PRO A 108 -16.93 -8.81 14.39
CA PRO A 108 -17.25 -9.21 15.76
C PRO A 108 -16.07 -9.79 16.54
N VAL A 109 -15.20 -10.57 15.88
CA VAL A 109 -14.02 -11.17 16.51
C VAL A 109 -13.05 -10.08 16.98
N MET A 110 -12.79 -9.06 16.16
CA MET A 110 -11.88 -7.97 16.50
C MET A 110 -12.44 -7.04 17.56
N GLN A 111 -13.77 -6.89 17.62
CA GLN A 111 -14.45 -6.13 18.69
C GLN A 111 -14.35 -6.81 20.07
N GLN A 112 -14.08 -8.12 20.09
CA GLN A 112 -13.85 -8.89 21.32
C GLN A 112 -12.36 -8.95 21.70
N CYS A 113 -11.45 -8.57 20.79
CA CYS A 113 -10.03 -8.54 21.08
C CYS A 113 -9.67 -7.41 22.05
N SER A 114 -8.68 -7.66 22.89
CA SER A 114 -8.05 -6.58 23.64
C SER A 114 -7.29 -5.64 22.70
N THR A 115 -7.08 -4.39 23.14
CA THR A 115 -6.30 -3.41 22.37
C THR A 115 -4.91 -3.93 22.00
N SER A 116 -4.26 -4.68 22.89
CA SER A 116 -2.92 -5.25 22.62
C SER A 116 -2.94 -6.33 21.53
N GLN A 117 -3.99 -7.15 21.47
CA GLN A 117 -4.18 -8.14 20.39
C GLN A 117 -4.40 -7.44 19.05
N MET A 118 -5.26 -6.41 19.03
CA MET A 118 -5.52 -5.62 17.83
C MET A 118 -4.25 -4.94 17.29
N VAL A 119 -3.47 -4.27 18.15
CA VAL A 119 -2.17 -3.68 17.80
C VAL A 119 -1.23 -4.74 17.21
N ARG A 120 -1.22 -5.95 17.77
CA ARG A 120 -0.42 -7.07 17.25
C ARG A 120 -0.86 -7.51 15.86
N HIS A 121 -2.16 -7.54 15.57
CA HIS A 121 -2.66 -7.85 14.22
C HIS A 121 -2.25 -6.79 13.20
N ILE A 122 -2.34 -5.51 13.55
CA ILE A 122 -1.86 -4.39 12.72
C ILE A 122 -0.36 -4.50 12.44
N ALA A 123 0.44 -4.81 13.47
CA ALA A 123 1.88 -5.03 13.33
C ALA A 123 2.20 -6.22 12.42
N LYS A 124 1.49 -7.35 12.55
CA LYS A 124 1.65 -8.51 11.66
C LYS A 124 1.36 -8.15 10.21
N CYS A 125 0.26 -7.44 9.95
CA CYS A 125 -0.12 -6.99 8.62
C CYS A 125 0.93 -6.06 8.01
N SER A 126 1.45 -5.11 8.81
CA SER A 126 2.55 -4.22 8.40
C SER A 126 3.83 -4.99 8.07
N ALA A 127 4.21 -5.94 8.93
CA ALA A 127 5.37 -6.80 8.72
C ALA A 127 5.23 -7.65 7.44
N SER A 128 4.05 -8.20 7.18
CA SER A 128 3.79 -8.99 5.99
C SER A 128 3.90 -8.19 4.70
N PHE A 129 3.46 -6.93 4.71
CA PHE A 129 3.66 -6.04 3.57
C PHE A 129 5.16 -5.75 3.34
N VAL A 130 5.91 -5.45 4.40
CA VAL A 130 7.37 -5.23 4.32
C VAL A 130 8.09 -6.44 3.75
N ASN A 131 7.76 -7.64 4.23
CA ASN A 131 8.32 -8.89 3.73
C ASN A 131 7.96 -9.12 2.25
N TYR A 132 6.69 -8.90 1.88
CA TYR A 132 6.26 -9.03 0.49
C TYR A 132 7.03 -8.10 -0.44
N ARG A 133 7.22 -6.84 -0.04
CA ARG A 133 8.05 -5.87 -0.77
C ARG A 133 9.49 -6.37 -0.92
N GLU A 134 10.12 -6.82 0.15
CA GLU A 134 11.52 -7.29 0.12
C GLU A 134 11.71 -8.50 -0.81
N ILE A 135 10.75 -9.41 -0.78
CA ILE A 135 10.71 -10.57 -1.66
C ILE A 135 10.63 -10.13 -3.11
N LEU A 136 9.72 -9.21 -3.43
CA LEU A 136 9.62 -8.63 -4.77
C LEU A 136 10.95 -7.99 -5.20
N ALA A 137 11.52 -7.11 -4.37
CA ALA A 137 12.81 -6.45 -4.64
C ALA A 137 13.96 -7.45 -4.87
N SER A 138 13.93 -8.60 -4.20
CA SER A 138 14.94 -9.64 -4.31
C SER A 138 14.75 -10.59 -5.51
N SER A 139 13.63 -10.50 -6.23
CA SER A 139 13.34 -11.36 -7.38
C SER A 139 14.31 -11.10 -8.54
N GLU A 140 14.81 -12.17 -9.17
CA GLU A 140 15.74 -12.10 -10.32
C GLU A 140 15.17 -11.27 -11.49
N LEU A 141 13.84 -11.27 -11.66
CA LEU A 141 13.13 -10.42 -12.63
C LEU A 141 13.24 -8.92 -12.32
N GLN A 142 13.39 -8.54 -11.05
CA GLN A 142 13.59 -7.16 -10.61
C GLN A 142 15.06 -6.77 -10.52
N LYS A 143 15.97 -7.71 -10.23
CA LYS A 143 17.42 -7.44 -10.29
C LYS A 143 17.89 -7.01 -11.68
N ALA A 144 17.16 -7.39 -12.73
CA ALA A 144 17.37 -6.94 -14.11
C ALA A 144 16.47 -5.75 -14.53
N ALA A 145 15.53 -5.32 -13.70
CA ALA A 145 14.47 -4.37 -14.05
C ALA A 145 14.38 -3.15 -13.13
N LYS A 146 13.54 -2.21 -13.56
CA LYS A 146 13.33 -0.88 -13.00
C LYS A 146 12.97 -0.91 -11.49
N PRO A 147 13.37 0.12 -10.70
CA PRO A 147 12.91 0.34 -9.33
C PRO A 147 11.38 0.25 -9.17
N ILE A 148 10.93 -0.40 -8.09
CA ILE A 148 9.51 -0.43 -7.67
C ILE A 148 9.31 0.56 -6.54
N ASP A 149 8.37 1.47 -6.71
CA ASP A 149 8.00 2.38 -5.64
C ASP A 149 6.90 1.76 -4.77
N THR A 150 6.94 2.02 -3.47
CA THR A 150 5.89 1.55 -2.55
C THR A 150 5.33 2.69 -1.72
N ILE A 151 4.02 2.64 -1.47
CA ILE A 151 3.32 3.66 -0.68
C ILE A 151 2.45 2.95 0.34
N VAL A 152 2.66 3.26 1.62
CA VAL A 152 1.74 2.92 2.69
C VAL A 152 0.81 4.10 2.91
N VAL A 153 -0.50 3.89 2.75
CA VAL A 153 -1.50 4.95 2.91
C VAL A 153 -2.24 4.76 4.23
N MET A 154 -2.29 5.82 5.04
CA MET A 154 -2.93 5.82 6.35
C MET A 154 -3.71 7.12 6.59
N SER A 155 -4.67 7.10 7.52
CA SER A 155 -5.34 8.32 7.96
C SER A 155 -4.48 9.08 8.99
N GLN A 156 -4.65 10.41 9.04
CA GLN A 156 -4.14 11.25 10.13
C GLN A 156 -4.99 11.14 11.40
N GLU A 157 -6.18 10.56 11.31
CA GLU A 157 -7.11 10.41 12.42
C GLU A 157 -6.68 9.34 13.44
N PRO A 158 -7.31 9.33 14.64
CA PRO A 158 -7.03 8.34 15.65
C PRO A 158 -7.11 6.92 15.11
N TYR A 159 -5.97 6.28 15.08
CA TYR A 159 -5.86 4.85 14.80
C TYR A 159 -6.27 4.07 16.05
N PRO A 160 -6.65 2.78 15.95
CA PRO A 160 -6.79 1.88 17.09
C PRO A 160 -5.48 1.60 17.88
N MET A 161 -4.57 2.58 17.90
CA MET A 161 -3.27 2.56 18.55
C MET A 161 -3.06 3.90 19.25
N SER A 162 -2.40 3.87 20.41
CA SER A 162 -1.92 5.10 21.04
C SER A 162 -0.87 5.79 20.15
N PRO A 163 -0.64 7.09 20.30
CA PRO A 163 0.41 7.79 19.56
C PRO A 163 1.80 7.14 19.70
N ALA A 164 2.10 6.56 20.86
CA ALA A 164 3.35 5.84 21.09
C ALA A 164 3.41 4.52 20.31
N GLN A 165 2.32 3.75 20.29
CA GLN A 165 2.22 2.51 19.51
C GLN A 165 2.30 2.78 18.00
N PHE A 166 1.65 3.85 17.53
CA PHE A 166 1.75 4.28 16.15
C PHE A 166 3.18 4.67 15.77
N LYS A 167 3.85 5.51 16.57
CA LYS A 167 5.26 5.86 16.35
C LYS A 167 6.17 4.63 16.33
N LEU A 168 5.92 3.67 17.23
CA LEU A 168 6.65 2.40 17.26
C LEU A 168 6.41 1.57 15.99
N LEU A 169 5.17 1.46 15.51
CA LEU A 169 4.85 0.76 14.26
C LEU A 169 5.64 1.34 13.08
N ILE A 170 5.62 2.67 12.92
CA ILE A 170 6.37 3.36 11.87
C ILE A 170 7.87 3.10 12.03
N GLY A 171 8.41 3.24 13.24
CA GLY A 171 9.83 3.04 13.51
C GLY A 171 10.33 1.60 13.34
N LEU A 172 9.45 0.59 13.49
CA LEU A 172 9.82 -0.82 13.33
C LEU A 172 9.71 -1.30 11.89
N TYR A 173 8.64 -0.94 11.17
CA TYR A 173 8.32 -1.54 9.87
C TYR A 173 8.50 -0.59 8.70
N PHE A 174 8.44 0.72 8.93
CA PHE A 174 8.50 1.73 7.88
C PHE A 174 9.64 2.72 8.11
N HIS A 175 10.69 2.27 8.81
CA HIS A 175 11.89 3.05 9.03
C HIS A 175 12.54 3.39 7.69
N GLY A 176 12.91 4.65 7.52
CA GLY A 176 13.52 5.16 6.28
C GLY A 176 12.52 5.50 5.17
N ASN A 177 11.22 5.26 5.36
CA ASN A 177 10.21 5.71 4.39
C ASN A 177 10.05 7.24 4.44
N GLU A 178 9.96 7.87 3.27
CA GLU A 178 9.68 9.30 3.12
C GLU A 178 8.19 9.56 3.43
N CYS A 179 7.91 10.42 4.41
CA CYS A 179 6.56 10.68 4.89
C CYS A 179 5.98 11.97 4.27
N HIS A 180 4.80 11.86 3.68
CA HIS A 180 4.09 12.98 3.06
C HIS A 180 2.69 13.13 3.64
N THR A 181 2.28 14.38 3.86
CA THR A 181 0.90 14.76 4.22
C THR A 181 0.19 15.50 3.09
N ASN A 182 0.92 15.86 2.03
CA ASN A 182 0.43 16.60 0.89
C ASN A 182 0.47 15.72 -0.37
N PHE A 183 -0.70 15.51 -0.98
CA PHE A 183 -0.85 14.70 -2.19
C PHE A 183 0.02 15.19 -3.36
N ALA A 184 0.07 16.50 -3.60
CA ALA A 184 0.79 17.06 -4.73
C ALA A 184 2.30 16.85 -4.59
N GLN A 185 2.84 17.01 -3.38
CA GLN A 185 4.25 16.75 -3.07
C GLN A 185 4.61 15.27 -3.26
N LEU A 186 3.82 14.36 -2.67
CA LEU A 186 4.00 12.92 -2.84
C LEU A 186 3.97 12.54 -4.32
N SER A 187 2.92 12.98 -5.03
CA SER A 187 2.74 12.63 -6.43
C SER A 187 3.86 13.17 -7.32
N SER A 188 4.36 14.39 -7.08
CA SER A 188 5.49 14.93 -7.83
C SER A 188 6.77 14.15 -7.53
N ARG A 189 7.02 13.83 -6.25
CA ARG A 189 8.21 13.10 -5.81
C ARG A 189 8.34 11.74 -6.49
N ILE A 190 7.25 10.99 -6.60
CA ILE A 190 7.25 9.67 -7.23
C ILE A 190 7.26 9.76 -8.77
N LEU A 191 6.69 10.82 -9.36
CA LEU A 191 6.81 11.02 -10.79
C LEU A 191 8.26 11.27 -11.20
N VAL A 192 8.98 12.07 -10.39
CA VAL A 192 10.42 12.30 -10.57
C VAL A 192 11.22 10.99 -10.43
N SER A 193 10.91 10.12 -9.47
CA SER A 193 11.58 8.80 -9.36
C SER A 193 11.35 7.91 -10.59
N HIS A 194 10.27 8.15 -11.34
CA HIS A 194 9.97 7.43 -12.56
C HIS A 194 10.43 8.14 -13.85
N GLY A 195 11.13 9.28 -13.75
CA GLY A 195 11.66 10.03 -14.89
C GLY A 195 10.64 10.92 -15.59
N PHE A 196 9.63 11.39 -14.87
CA PHE A 196 8.65 12.36 -15.36
C PHE A 196 8.82 13.72 -14.65
N ASP A 197 8.85 14.78 -15.44
CA ASP A 197 8.83 16.18 -14.98
C ASP A 197 7.39 16.71 -14.82
#